data_AF-A0A974A7T1-F1
#
_entry.id   AF-A0A974A7T1-F1
#
_cell.length_a   1.000
_cell.length_b   1.000
_cell.length_c   1.000
_cell.angle_alpha   90.00
_cell.angle_beta   90.00
_cell.angle_gamma   90.00
#
_symmetry.space_group_name_H-M   'P 1'
#
loop_
_entity.id
_entity.type
_entity.pdbx_description
1 polymer ?
#
loop_
_entity_poly.entity_id
_entity_poly.type
_entity_poly.pdbx_seq_one_letter_code
_entity_poly.pdbx_strand_id
1 'polypeptide(L)'
;MIALTYAVIAISFFLLGMGGIMYIDHRFALAVGDRPFAMKGRRVETDDPYVSKQFRKFYAIRVGYSILLLVLLIVVASHVG
;
A
#
# COMPACT_ATOMS: atom_id res chain seq x y z
N MET A 1 24.94 -13.77 -13.08
CA MET A 1 23.54 -13.71 -13.56
C MET A 1 22.56 -13.75 -12.40
N ILE A 2 22.54 -14.81 -11.58
CA ILE A 2 21.64 -14.94 -10.40
C ILE A 2 21.63 -13.72 -9.45
N ALA A 3 22.80 -13.21 -9.05
CA ALA A 3 22.88 -12.05 -8.15
C ALA A 3 22.27 -10.77 -8.75
N LEU A 4 22.39 -10.59 -10.08
CA LEU A 4 21.78 -9.46 -10.80
C LEU A 4 20.25 -9.59 -10.77
N THR A 5 19.73 -10.80 -10.99
CA THR A 5 18.29 -11.07 -10.97
C THR A 5 17.69 -10.73 -9.60
N TYR A 6 18.31 -11.16 -8.51
CA TYR A 6 17.86 -10.82 -7.15
C TYR A 6 17.96 -9.32 -6.85
N ALA A 7 19.00 -8.64 -7.33
CA ALA A 7 19.13 -7.20 -7.16
C ALA A 7 17.99 -6.43 -7.86
N VAL A 8 17.65 -6.82 -9.09
CA VAL A 8 16.51 -6.24 -9.83
C VAL A 8 15.20 -6.48 -9.10
N ILE A 9 14.96 -7.73 -8.66
CA ILE A 9 13.74 -8.08 -7.90
C ILE A 9 13.64 -7.24 -6.62
N ALA A 10 14.72 -7.10 -5.86
CA ALA A 10 14.73 -6.32 -4.63
C ALA A 10 14.36 -4.85 -4.89
N ILE A 11 14.96 -4.22 -5.91
CA ILE A 11 14.68 -2.83 -6.27
C ILE A 11 13.22 -2.68 -6.72
N SER A 12 12.72 -3.58 -7.57
CA SER A 12 11.34 -3.54 -8.05
C SER A 12 10.34 -3.68 -6.89
N PHE A 13 10.54 -4.63 -5.97
CA PHE A 13 9.67 -4.81 -4.82
C PHE A 13 9.72 -3.64 -3.84
N PHE A 14 10.89 -3.02 -3.66
CA PHE A 14 11.01 -1.82 -2.84
C PHE A 14 10.21 -0.66 -3.40
N LEU A 15 10.34 -0.40 -4.70
CA LEU A 15 9.60 0.67 -5.39
C LEU A 15 8.09 0.42 -5.40
N LEU A 16 7.67 -0.82 -5.67
CA LEU A 16 6.25 -1.20 -5.65
C LEU A 16 5.68 -1.13 -4.23
N GLY A 17 6.39 -1.66 -3.23
CA GLY A 17 5.96 -1.63 -1.84
C GLY A 17 5.81 -0.19 -1.32
N MET A 18 6.86 0.62 -1.43
CA MET A 18 6.86 1.98 -0.92
C MET A 18 5.96 2.90 -1.76
N GLY A 19 6.15 2.90 -3.08
CA GLY A 19 5.42 3.76 -4.00
C GLY A 19 3.93 3.42 -4.06
N GLY A 20 3.58 2.13 -4.05
CA GLY A 20 2.18 1.69 -4.06
C GLY A 20 1.43 2.09 -2.79
N ILE A 21 2.05 1.95 -1.62
CA ILE A 21 1.44 2.41 -0.36
C ILE A 21 1.28 3.93 -0.35
N MET A 22 2.32 4.68 -0.72
CA MET A 22 2.25 6.14 -0.83
C MET A 22 1.16 6.60 -1.81
N TYR A 23 1.01 5.91 -2.93
CA TYR A 23 -0.02 6.23 -3.91
C TYR A 23 -1.43 6.01 -3.35
N ILE A 24 -1.66 4.90 -2.63
CA ILE A 24 -2.95 4.64 -1.96
C ILE A 24 -3.25 5.73 -0.93
N ASP A 25 -2.25 6.16 -0.17
CA ASP A 25 -2.38 7.21 0.83
C ASP A 25 -2.66 8.58 0.23
N HIS A 26 -1.99 8.90 -0.88
CA HIS A 26 -2.26 10.11 -1.64
C HIS A 26 -3.69 10.10 -2.19
N ARG A 27 -4.16 8.97 -2.72
CA ARG A 27 -5.55 8.82 -3.21
C ARG A 27 -6.57 8.92 -2.08
N PHE A 28 -6.25 8.44 -0.88
CA PHE A 28 -7.07 8.66 0.31
C PHE A 28 -7.17 10.15 0.66
N ALA A 29 -6.04 10.86 0.71
CA ALA A 29 -6.00 12.29 0.99
C ALA A 29 -6.84 13.09 -0.03
N LEU A 30 -6.73 12.75 -1.32
CA LEU A 30 -7.56 13.36 -2.37
C LEU A 30 -9.05 13.04 -2.21
N ALA A 31 -9.40 11.82 -1.78
CA ALA A 31 -10.80 11.42 -1.57
C ALA A 31 -11.45 12.09 -0.36
N VAL A 32 -10.65 12.40 0.68
CA VAL A 32 -11.13 13.09 1.88
C VAL A 32 -11.20 14.61 1.70
N GLY A 33 -10.32 15.18 0.86
CA GLY A 33 -10.31 16.61 0.55
C GLY A 33 -10.03 17.46 1.80
N ASP A 34 -10.74 18.57 1.95
CA ASP A 34 -10.58 19.53 3.06
C ASP A 34 -11.31 19.13 4.36
N ARG A 35 -11.81 17.89 4.46
CA ARG A 35 -12.54 17.45 5.66
C ARG A 35 -11.59 17.31 6.86
N PRO A 36 -11.99 17.72 8.06
CA PRO A 36 -11.14 17.61 9.24
C PRO A 36 -11.00 16.15 9.67
N PHE A 37 -9.75 15.68 9.74
CA PHE A 37 -9.42 14.38 10.32
C PHE A 37 -8.07 14.45 11.04
N ALA A 38 -7.96 13.72 12.13
CA ALA A 38 -6.70 13.54 12.83
C ALA A 38 -6.22 12.10 12.65
N MET A 39 -4.95 11.94 12.26
CA MET A 39 -4.27 10.65 12.26
C MET A 39 -3.63 10.42 13.63
N LYS A 40 -4.05 9.36 14.32
CA LYS A 40 -3.44 8.91 15.58
C LYS A 40 -2.83 7.53 15.37
N GLY A 41 -1.57 7.52 14.92
CA GLY A 41 -0.88 6.30 14.54
C GLY A 41 -1.57 5.61 13.36
N ARG A 42 -2.20 4.45 13.61
CA ARG A 42 -2.95 3.67 12.61
C ARG A 42 -4.46 3.89 12.65
N ARG A 43 -4.96 4.80 13.51
CA ARG A 43 -6.40 5.11 13.64
C ARG A 43 -6.66 6.53 13.15
N VAL A 44 -7.79 6.70 12.46
CA VAL A 44 -8.33 8.02 12.12
C VAL A 44 -9.33 8.41 13.20
N GLU A 45 -9.10 9.55 13.84
CA GLU A 45 -10.06 10.23 14.72
C GLU A 45 -10.79 11.29 13.87
N THR A 46 -12.08 11.08 13.67
CA THR A 46 -12.97 11.99 12.92
C THR A 46 -14.41 11.69 13.31
N ASP A 47 -15.22 12.73 13.46
CA ASP A 47 -16.67 12.61 13.67
C ASP A 47 -17.45 12.46 12.35
N ASP A 48 -16.75 12.61 11.21
CA ASP A 48 -17.37 12.53 9.89
C ASP A 48 -17.52 11.07 9.41
N PRO A 49 -18.76 10.57 9.22
CA PRO A 49 -19.00 9.21 8.77
C PRO A 49 -18.46 8.92 7.36
N TYR A 50 -18.29 9.95 6.51
CA TYR A 50 -17.69 9.80 5.19
C TYR A 50 -16.21 9.47 5.29
N VAL A 51 -15.46 10.23 6.10
CA VAL A 51 -14.01 10.03 6.28
C VAL A 51 -13.72 8.65 6.88
N SER A 52 -14.53 8.22 7.86
CA SER A 52 -14.43 6.88 8.45
C SER A 52 -14.66 5.76 7.41
N LYS A 53 -15.67 5.90 6.54
CA LYS A 53 -15.94 4.94 5.45
C LYS A 53 -14.82 4.91 4.42
N GLN A 54 -14.32 6.07 4.01
CA GLN A 54 -13.17 6.16 3.08
C GLN A 54 -11.93 5.53 3.71
N PHE A 55 -11.65 5.81 4.98
CA PHE A 55 -10.49 5.22 5.66
C PHE A 55 -10.55 3.70 5.67
N ARG A 56 -11.71 3.10 6.01
CA ARG A 56 -11.89 1.64 5.94
C ARG A 56 -11.67 1.09 4.53
N LYS A 57 -12.19 1.78 3.50
CA LYS A 57 -12.02 1.38 2.10
C LYS A 57 -10.56 1.40 1.67
N PHE A 58 -9.86 2.51 1.91
CA PHE A 58 -8.45 2.64 1.54
C PHE A 58 -7.54 1.75 2.38
N TYR A 59 -7.88 1.50 3.65
CA TYR A 59 -7.20 0.52 4.48
C TYR A 59 -7.34 -0.89 3.91
N ALA A 60 -8.54 -1.28 3.48
CA ALA A 60 -8.77 -2.58 2.83
C ALA A 60 -7.97 -2.70 1.52
N ILE A 61 -7.91 -1.63 0.70
CA ILE A 61 -7.09 -1.60 -0.51
C ILE A 61 -5.60 -1.76 -0.17
N ARG A 62 -5.10 -1.06 0.86
CA ARG A 62 -3.70 -1.17 1.30
C ARG A 62 -3.35 -2.59 1.74
N VAL A 63 -4.24 -3.24 2.50
CA VAL A 63 -4.08 -4.64 2.92
C VAL A 63 -4.08 -5.57 1.72
N GLY A 64 -5.06 -5.42 0.81
CA GLY A 64 -5.14 -6.23 -0.42
C GLY A 64 -3.90 -6.07 -1.30
N TYR A 65 -3.40 -4.85 -1.46
CA TYR A 65 -2.17 -4.57 -2.19
C TYR A 65 -0.94 -5.26 -1.57
N SER A 66 -0.84 -5.23 -0.24
CA SER A 66 0.25 -5.89 0.48
C SER A 66 0.20 -7.41 0.31
N ILE A 67 -1.00 -8.01 0.36
CA ILE A 67 -1.19 -9.45 0.10
C ILE A 67 -0.81 -9.79 -1.34
N LEU A 68 -1.22 -8.96 -2.31
CA LEU A 68 -0.87 -9.16 -3.72
C LEU A 68 0.65 -9.12 -3.94
N LEU A 69 1.37 -8.19 -3.29
CA LEU A 69 2.83 -8.16 -3.35
C LEU A 69 3.46 -9.43 -2.76
N LEU A 70 2.94 -9.95 -1.64
CA LEU A 70 3.43 -11.21 -1.08
C LEU A 70 3.24 -12.39 -2.05
N VAL A 71 2.07 -12.49 -2.67
CA VAL A 71 1.81 -13.52 -3.68
C VAL A 71 2.75 -13.37 -4.86
N LEU A 72 2.92 -12.16 -5.37
CA LEU A 72 3.84 -11.88 -6.48
C LEU A 72 5.28 -12.28 -6.12
N LEU A 73 5.72 -12.01 -4.89
CA LEU A 73 7.06 -12.38 -4.44
C LEU A 73 7.27 -13.89 -4.47
N ILE A 74 6.29 -14.65 -3.97
CA ILE A 74 6.33 -16.12 -4.00
C ILE A 74 6.36 -16.62 -5.45
N VAL A 75 5.53 -16.07 -6.33
CA VAL A 75 5.49 -16.45 -7.74
C VAL A 75 6.83 -16.19 -8.42
N VAL A 76 7.38 -14.99 -8.26
CA VAL A 76 8.67 -14.63 -8.86
C VAL A 76 9.78 -15.52 -8.30
N ALA A 77 9.84 -15.72 -6.98
CA ALA A 77 10.84 -16.58 -6.36
C ALA A 77 10.77 -18.03 -6.86
N SER A 78 9.57 -18.57 -7.12
CA SER A 78 9.38 -19.92 -7.68
C SER A 78 9.87 -20.08 -9.13
N HIS A 79 10.04 -18.98 -9.88
CA HIS A 79 10.55 -19.00 -11.26
C HIS A 79 12.05 -18.65 -11.33
N VAL A 80 12.63 -18.14 -10.25
CA VAL A 80 14.07 -17.86 -10.13
C VAL A 80 14.73 -19.09 -9.50
N GLY A 81 14.98 -20.09 -10.34
CA GLY A 81 15.75 -21.31 -10.05
C GLY A 81 16.84 -21.50 -11.08
#